data_AF-A0A534VIZ7-F1
#
_entry.id   AF-A0A534VIZ7-F1
#
_cell.length_a   1.000
_cell.length_b   1.000
_cell.length_c   1.000
_cell.angle_alpha   90.00
_cell.angle_beta   90.00
_cell.angle_gamma   90.00
#
_symmetry.space_group_name_H-M   'P 1'
#
loop_
_entity.id
_entity.type
_entity.pdbx_description
1 polymer ?
#
loop_
_entity_poly.entity_id
_entity_poly.type
_entity_poly.pdbx_seq_one_letter_code
_entity_poly.pdbx_strand_id
1 'polypeptide(L)'
;MSGRDDTAAALAAAGAYRRLAEQALLDRPLARDEARALLASPDADLPAVLWAAFAARSRHFGRRVKLCVLQNARSGLCPEDCGYCSQSAVSTADIRRYRLLPVADLVAGARRAAATGASRYCMVTSARGPSASDIAHFACAARAIRAELPALELCVSLGIMEEGQARTLGEAGVDFVNHNLNTSRR
;
A
#
# COMPACT_ATOMS: atom_id res chain seq x y z
N MET A 1 -6.42 -18.04 -20.21
CA MET A 1 -6.68 -19.33 -19.53
C MET A 1 -7.62 -19.07 -18.37
N SER A 2 -8.79 -19.70 -18.44
CA SER A 2 -9.91 -19.59 -17.49
C SER A 2 -9.44 -19.85 -16.05
N GLY A 3 -9.30 -18.78 -15.27
CA GLY A 3 -9.23 -18.89 -13.82
C GLY A 3 -10.62 -19.22 -13.34
N ARG A 4 -10.88 -20.49 -13.02
CA ARG A 4 -12.12 -20.86 -12.32
C ARG A 4 -12.21 -19.95 -11.10
N ASP A 5 -13.34 -19.27 -10.98
CA ASP A 5 -13.62 -18.48 -9.80
C ASP A 5 -13.77 -19.45 -8.63
N ASP A 6 -12.72 -19.58 -7.83
CA ASP A 6 -12.66 -20.45 -6.66
C ASP A 6 -13.62 -19.99 -5.55
N THR A 7 -14.39 -18.91 -5.75
CA THR A 7 -15.35 -18.35 -4.78
C THR A 7 -16.34 -19.39 -4.27
N ALA A 8 -16.92 -20.23 -5.13
CA ALA A 8 -17.92 -21.22 -4.68
C ALA A 8 -17.30 -22.26 -3.72
N ALA A 9 -16.10 -22.76 -4.05
CA ALA A 9 -15.37 -23.70 -3.20
C ALA A 9 -14.93 -23.02 -1.89
N ALA A 10 -14.48 -21.77 -1.97
CA ALA A 10 -14.10 -20.97 -0.81
C ALA A 10 -15.29 -20.72 0.13
N LEU A 11 -16.47 -20.41 -0.40
CA LEU A 11 -17.70 -20.23 0.39
C LEU A 11 -18.12 -21.53 1.08
N ALA A 12 -17.99 -22.68 0.41
CA ALA A 12 -18.27 -23.97 1.03
C ALA A 12 -17.29 -24.27 2.18
N ALA A 13 -16.01 -23.93 2.02
CA ALA A 13 -14.97 -24.13 3.02
C ALA A 13 -15.00 -23.10 4.17
N ALA A 14 -15.71 -21.99 4.01
CA ALA A 14 -15.83 -20.93 5.01
C ALA A 14 -16.68 -21.33 6.25
N GLY A 15 -17.45 -22.42 6.17
CA GLY A 15 -18.21 -22.94 7.31
C GLY A 15 -19.10 -21.88 7.97
N ALA A 16 -18.95 -21.69 9.28
CA ALA A 16 -19.70 -20.70 10.07
C ALA A 16 -19.49 -19.25 9.60
N TYR A 17 -18.38 -18.94 8.91
CA TYR A 17 -18.04 -17.60 8.42
C TYR A 17 -18.58 -17.31 7.03
N ARG A 18 -19.22 -18.29 6.37
CA ARG A 18 -19.79 -18.16 5.03
C ARG A 18 -20.73 -16.96 4.91
N ARG A 19 -21.58 -16.73 5.91
CA ARG A 19 -22.53 -15.60 5.92
C ARG A 19 -21.81 -14.25 5.79
N LEU A 20 -20.67 -14.09 6.48
CA LEU A 20 -19.88 -12.85 6.43
C LEU A 20 -19.27 -12.64 5.03
N ALA A 21 -18.79 -13.72 4.40
CA ALA A 21 -18.29 -13.67 3.04
C ALA A 21 -19.39 -13.34 2.03
N GLU A 22 -20.59 -13.93 2.17
CA GLU A 22 -21.74 -13.63 1.31
C GLU A 22 -22.21 -12.17 1.47
N GLN A 23 -22.21 -11.63 2.69
CA GLN A 23 -22.48 -10.20 2.93
C GLN A 23 -21.45 -9.32 2.21
N ALA A 24 -20.15 -9.62 2.36
CA ALA A 24 -19.08 -8.87 1.72
C ALA A 24 -19.16 -8.93 0.18
N LEU A 25 -19.51 -10.09 -0.39
CA LEU A 25 -19.72 -10.28 -1.84
C LEU A 25 -20.92 -9.51 -2.40
N LEU A 26 -21.82 -9.04 -1.53
CA LEU A 26 -22.95 -8.18 -1.87
C LEU A 26 -22.65 -6.70 -1.58
N ASP A 27 -21.38 -6.34 -1.34
CA ASP A 27 -20.93 -5.00 -0.96
C ASP A 27 -21.65 -4.46 0.30
N ARG A 28 -22.07 -5.36 1.20
CA ARG A 28 -22.71 -5.00 2.47
C ARG A 28 -21.65 -4.96 3.57
N PRO A 29 -21.43 -3.82 4.24
CA PRO A 29 -20.46 -3.74 5.32
C PRO A 29 -20.91 -4.60 6.50
N LEU A 30 -19.93 -5.19 7.19
CA LEU A 30 -20.15 -5.89 8.45
C LEU A 30 -20.62 -4.91 9.53
N ALA A 31 -21.61 -5.31 10.32
CA ALA A 31 -21.96 -4.59 11.52
C ALA A 31 -20.80 -4.65 12.54
N ARG A 32 -20.75 -3.67 13.45
CA ARG A 32 -19.62 -3.51 14.39
C ARG A 32 -19.45 -4.71 15.32
N ASP A 33 -20.55 -5.30 15.75
CA ASP A 33 -20.61 -6.53 16.54
C ASP A 33 -20.15 -7.76 15.76
N GLU A 34 -20.57 -7.90 14.50
CA GLU A 34 -20.09 -8.97 13.60
C GLU A 34 -18.56 -8.88 13.40
N ALA A 35 -18.04 -7.68 13.14
CA ALA A 35 -16.61 -7.45 13.00
C ALA A 35 -15.84 -7.75 14.30
N ARG A 36 -16.40 -7.39 15.46
CA ARG A 36 -15.80 -7.71 16.78
C ARG A 36 -15.81 -9.21 17.07
N ALA A 37 -16.91 -9.89 16.76
CA ALA A 37 -17.03 -11.33 16.94
C ALA A 37 -16.01 -12.07 16.05
N LEU A 38 -15.83 -11.62 14.80
CA LEU A 38 -14.81 -12.13 13.89
C LEU A 38 -13.39 -11.92 14.45
N LEU A 39 -13.08 -10.75 15.00
CA LEU A 39 -11.78 -10.48 15.62
C LEU A 39 -11.53 -11.32 16.90
N ALA A 40 -12.60 -11.80 17.55
CA ALA A 40 -12.55 -12.64 18.73
C ALA A 40 -12.73 -14.14 18.42
N SER A 41 -12.68 -14.54 17.13
CA SER A 41 -12.79 -15.93 16.73
C SER A 41 -11.66 -16.78 17.33
N PRO A 42 -11.92 -18.04 17.72
CA PRO A 42 -10.86 -18.95 18.15
C PRO A 42 -9.82 -19.18 17.05
N ASP A 43 -8.55 -19.38 17.41
CA ASP A 43 -7.48 -19.69 16.44
C ASP A 43 -7.78 -20.94 15.59
N ALA A 44 -8.52 -21.90 16.14
CA ALA A 44 -8.96 -23.10 15.42
C ALA A 44 -9.83 -22.78 14.20
N ASP A 45 -10.49 -21.62 14.20
CA ASP A 45 -11.35 -21.16 13.11
C ASP A 45 -10.58 -20.40 12.03
N LEU A 46 -9.29 -20.10 12.23
CA LEU A 46 -8.47 -19.37 11.26
C LEU A 46 -8.57 -19.92 9.83
N PRO A 47 -8.53 -21.25 9.58
CA PRO A 47 -8.72 -21.76 8.22
C PRO A 47 -10.07 -21.37 7.60
N ALA A 48 -11.16 -21.41 8.37
CA ALA A 48 -12.49 -21.06 7.89
C ALA A 48 -12.63 -19.54 7.64
N VAL A 49 -12.04 -18.72 8.50
CA VAL A 49 -11.94 -17.26 8.32
C VAL A 49 -11.15 -16.92 7.06
N LEU A 50 -10.03 -17.60 6.81
CA LEU A 50 -9.23 -17.41 5.59
C LEU A 50 -10.00 -17.79 4.33
N TRP A 51 -10.80 -18.87 4.37
CA TRP A 51 -11.67 -19.24 3.25
C TRP A 51 -12.77 -18.21 2.99
N ALA A 52 -13.38 -17.65 4.05
CA ALA A 52 -14.35 -16.57 3.93
C ALA A 52 -13.75 -15.33 3.24
N ALA A 53 -12.55 -14.90 3.67
CA ALA A 53 -11.83 -13.79 3.04
C ALA A 53 -11.40 -14.11 1.61
N PHE A 54 -10.96 -15.35 1.36
CA PHE A 54 -10.56 -15.81 0.04
C PHE A 54 -11.72 -15.83 -0.97
N ALA A 55 -12.95 -16.10 -0.53
CA ALA A 55 -14.13 -16.03 -1.40
C ALA A 55 -14.32 -14.62 -2.00
N ALA A 56 -14.20 -13.56 -1.18
CA ALA A 56 -14.24 -12.18 -1.65
C ALA A 56 -13.05 -11.88 -2.58
N ARG A 57 -11.82 -12.26 -2.16
CA ARG A 57 -10.61 -12.07 -2.98
C ARG A 57 -10.74 -12.75 -4.36
N SER A 58 -11.21 -14.00 -4.40
CA SER A 58 -11.35 -14.78 -5.64
C SER A 58 -12.33 -14.13 -6.60
N ARG A 59 -13.47 -13.65 -6.10
CA ARG A 59 -14.51 -13.03 -6.92
C ARG A 59 -14.01 -11.81 -7.70
N HIS A 60 -13.16 -11.00 -7.07
CA HIS A 60 -12.69 -9.74 -7.64
C HIS A 60 -11.34 -9.86 -8.36
N PHE A 61 -10.43 -10.67 -7.81
CA PHE A 61 -9.04 -10.72 -8.27
C PHE A 61 -8.63 -12.09 -8.83
N GLY A 62 -9.42 -13.14 -8.58
CA GLY A 62 -9.03 -14.51 -8.84
C GLY A 62 -7.71 -14.81 -8.14
N ARG A 63 -6.83 -15.61 -8.74
CA ARG A 63 -5.50 -15.90 -8.19
C ARG A 63 -4.41 -14.90 -8.61
N ARG A 64 -4.78 -13.78 -9.24
CA ARG A 64 -3.80 -12.78 -9.70
C ARG A 64 -3.14 -12.07 -8.52
N VAL A 65 -1.86 -11.76 -8.69
CA VAL A 65 -1.07 -10.96 -7.74
C VAL A 65 -0.43 -9.82 -8.51
N LYS A 66 -0.51 -8.63 -7.95
CA LYS A 66 0.12 -7.43 -8.48
C LYS A 66 1.42 -7.18 -7.73
N LEU A 67 2.53 -7.10 -8.45
CA LEU A 67 3.83 -6.80 -7.86
C LEU A 67 4.05 -5.29 -7.80
N CYS A 68 4.38 -4.81 -6.61
CA CYS A 68 4.69 -3.41 -6.34
C CYS A 68 6.12 -3.36 -5.77
N VAL A 69 6.96 -2.48 -6.31
CA VAL A 69 8.31 -2.23 -5.79
C VAL A 69 8.32 -0.91 -5.04
N LEU A 70 8.88 -0.92 -3.84
CA LEU A 70 9.04 0.25 -3.00
C LEU A 70 10.52 0.64 -2.96
N GLN A 71 10.81 1.91 -3.24
CA GLN A 71 12.14 2.49 -3.05
C GLN A 71 12.10 3.52 -1.92
N ASN A 72 12.93 3.27 -0.90
CA ASN A 72 13.14 4.22 0.19
C ASN A 72 13.99 5.40 -0.33
N ALA A 73 13.33 6.50 -0.67
CA ALA A 73 13.93 7.69 -1.26
C ALA A 73 14.64 8.57 -0.22
N ARG A 74 14.31 8.46 1.06
CA ARG A 74 14.99 9.12 2.18
C ARG A 74 14.90 8.22 3.39
N SER A 75 16.03 7.92 4.03
CA SER A 75 16.08 6.96 5.13
C SER A 75 16.57 7.59 6.44
N GLY A 76 15.80 7.35 7.51
CA GLY A 76 16.03 7.96 8.82
C GLY A 76 15.79 9.48 8.79
N LEU A 77 16.32 10.21 9.78
CA LEU A 77 16.22 11.68 9.84
C LEU A 77 14.77 12.21 9.91
N CYS A 78 13.80 11.37 10.25
CA CYS A 78 12.44 11.83 10.52
C CYS A 78 12.42 12.55 11.87
N PRO A 79 11.84 13.76 11.99
CA PRO A 79 11.79 14.49 13.25
C PRO A 79 10.76 13.90 14.24
N GLU A 80 9.86 13.04 13.77
CA GLU A 80 8.82 12.43 14.60
C GLU A 80 9.40 11.42 15.59
N ASP A 81 8.67 11.16 16.66
CA ASP A 81 8.99 10.24 17.76
C ASP A 81 8.13 8.96 17.74
N CYS A 82 7.59 8.58 16.57
CA CYS A 82 6.75 7.39 16.45
C CYS A 82 7.47 6.13 16.98
N GLY A 83 7.02 5.63 18.14
CA GLY A 83 7.74 4.59 18.89
C GLY A 83 7.87 3.23 18.18
N TYR A 84 7.04 2.96 17.18
CA TYR A 84 7.11 1.76 16.36
C TYR A 84 8.02 1.90 15.13
N CYS A 85 8.47 3.12 14.81
CA CYS A 85 9.16 3.41 13.55
C CYS A 85 10.69 3.40 13.75
N SER A 86 11.40 2.54 13.01
CA SER A 86 12.87 2.48 13.03
C SER A 86 13.55 3.74 12.48
N GLN A 87 12.80 4.61 11.81
CA GLN A 87 13.30 5.84 11.17
C GLN A 87 13.00 7.11 11.96
N SER A 88 12.34 6.98 13.13
CA SER A 88 12.01 8.10 14.03
C SER A 88 13.25 8.72 14.68
N ALA A 89 13.13 9.95 15.17
CA ALA A 89 14.22 10.70 15.81
C ALA A 89 14.75 10.01 17.07
N VAL A 90 13.89 9.24 17.76
CA VAL A 90 14.18 8.54 19.02
C VAL A 90 14.62 7.09 18.82
N SER A 91 14.60 6.58 17.58
CA SER A 91 14.94 5.19 17.32
C SER A 91 16.45 4.93 17.39
N THR A 92 16.82 3.82 18.04
CA THR A 92 18.18 3.29 18.11
C THR A 92 18.43 2.15 17.12
N ALA A 93 17.47 1.86 16.23
CA ALA A 93 17.59 0.79 15.25
C ALA A 93 18.77 1.02 14.29
N ASP A 94 19.47 -0.07 13.96
CA ASP A 94 20.56 -0.05 12.98
C ASP A 94 19.98 0.02 11.56
N ILE A 95 19.97 1.23 11.00
CA ILE A 95 19.50 1.52 9.65
C ILE A 95 20.49 2.40 8.93
N ARG A 96 20.61 2.20 7.61
CA ARG A 96 21.36 3.13 6.76
C ARG A 96 20.61 4.46 6.70
N ARG A 97 21.28 5.55 7.10
CA ARG A 97 20.73 6.91 7.05
C ARG A 97 21.25 7.66 5.85
N TYR A 98 20.36 8.30 5.10
CA TYR A 98 20.73 9.10 3.94
C TYR A 98 19.65 10.13 3.60
N ARG A 99 20.09 11.25 3.03
CA ARG A 99 19.22 12.31 2.52
C ARG A 99 18.46 11.85 1.28
N LEU A 100 17.53 12.69 0.82
CA LEU A 100 16.72 12.42 -0.37
C LEU A 100 17.60 12.03 -1.57
N LEU A 101 17.27 10.89 -2.19
CA LEU A 101 17.94 10.41 -3.39
C LEU A 101 17.77 11.40 -4.55
N PRO A 102 18.77 11.57 -5.42
CA PRO A 102 18.63 12.33 -6.66
C PRO A 102 17.52 11.77 -7.57
N VAL A 103 16.92 12.63 -8.40
CA VAL A 103 15.90 12.23 -9.39
C VAL A 103 16.40 11.10 -10.30
N ALA A 104 17.68 11.15 -10.72
CA ALA A 104 18.29 10.11 -11.55
C ALA A 104 18.24 8.72 -10.89
N ASP A 105 18.44 8.64 -9.58
CA ASP A 105 18.39 7.38 -8.83
C ASP A 105 16.96 6.87 -8.66
N LEU A 106 15.98 7.78 -8.55
CA LEU A 106 14.56 7.42 -8.53
C LEU A 106 14.09 6.88 -9.89
N VAL A 107 14.53 7.49 -10.99
CA VAL A 107 14.26 7.02 -12.35
C VAL A 107 14.93 5.66 -12.60
N ALA A 108 16.20 5.50 -12.22
CA ALA A 108 16.89 4.22 -12.30
C ALA A 108 16.20 3.13 -11.48
N GLY A 109 15.65 3.49 -10.31
CA GLY A 109 14.77 2.65 -9.50
C GLY A 109 13.54 2.16 -10.24
N ALA A 110 12.83 3.09 -10.88
CA ALA A 110 11.64 2.77 -11.68
C ALA A 110 11.97 1.82 -12.85
N ARG A 111 13.10 2.04 -13.55
CA ARG A 111 13.57 1.14 -14.61
C ARG A 111 13.82 -0.28 -14.08
N ARG A 112 14.48 -0.41 -12.93
CA ARG A 112 14.69 -1.72 -12.29
C ARG A 112 13.37 -2.37 -11.91
N ALA A 113 12.43 -1.62 -11.34
CA ALA A 113 11.11 -2.13 -10.98
C ALA A 113 10.33 -2.63 -12.21
N ALA A 114 10.33 -1.85 -13.31
CA ALA A 114 9.69 -2.27 -14.55
C ALA A 114 10.35 -3.55 -15.11
N ALA A 115 11.68 -3.64 -15.07
CA ALA A 115 12.42 -4.81 -15.54
C ALA A 115 12.13 -6.09 -14.74
N THR A 116 11.71 -5.99 -13.46
CA THR A 116 11.27 -7.14 -12.66
C THR A 116 9.80 -7.51 -12.87
N GLY A 117 9.09 -6.82 -13.77
CA GLY A 117 7.66 -7.04 -14.03
C GLY A 117 6.74 -6.39 -13.00
N ALA A 118 7.25 -5.43 -12.20
CA ALA A 118 6.40 -4.69 -11.27
C ALA A 118 5.39 -3.83 -12.02
N SER A 119 4.14 -3.86 -11.57
CA SER A 119 3.07 -3.01 -12.10
C SER A 119 3.07 -1.63 -11.45
N ARG A 120 3.69 -1.48 -10.27
CA ARG A 120 3.75 -0.23 -9.52
C ARG A 120 5.12 -0.01 -8.91
N TYR A 121 5.57 1.24 -8.98
CA TYR A 121 6.77 1.72 -8.31
C TYR A 121 6.39 2.82 -7.31
N CYS A 122 6.73 2.63 -6.04
CA CYS A 122 6.43 3.59 -4.97
C CYS A 122 7.69 4.24 -4.42
N MET A 123 7.73 5.57 -4.39
CA MET A 123 8.80 6.37 -3.82
C MET A 123 8.41 6.85 -2.42
N VAL A 124 9.21 6.52 -1.41
CA VAL A 124 8.80 6.65 0.00
C VAL A 124 9.83 7.42 0.79
N THR A 125 9.40 8.26 1.73
CA THR A 125 10.30 9.06 2.57
C THR A 125 10.02 8.87 4.05
N SER A 126 11.08 9.02 4.86
CA SER A 126 11.00 9.24 6.30
C SER A 126 10.78 10.73 6.60
N ALA A 127 9.52 11.14 6.77
CA ALA A 127 9.16 12.50 7.18
C ALA A 127 7.77 12.54 7.81
N ARG A 128 7.48 13.60 8.57
CA ARG A 128 6.10 13.93 8.97
C ARG A 128 5.23 14.27 7.77
N GLY A 129 5.80 14.99 6.80
CA GLY A 129 5.14 15.46 5.58
C GLY A 129 6.17 16.08 4.62
N PRO A 130 5.84 16.28 3.34
CA PRO A 130 6.75 16.85 2.36
C PRO A 130 6.79 18.39 2.43
N SER A 131 7.98 18.96 2.21
CA SER A 131 8.13 20.38 1.90
C SER A 131 7.76 20.68 0.44
N ALA A 132 7.63 21.96 0.09
CA ALA A 132 7.42 22.36 -1.31
C ALA A 132 8.55 21.89 -2.25
N SER A 133 9.79 21.89 -1.75
CA SER A 133 10.95 21.36 -2.48
C SER A 133 10.85 19.85 -2.70
N ASP A 134 10.38 19.10 -1.69
CA ASP A 134 10.13 17.67 -1.84
C ASP A 134 9.06 17.40 -2.91
N ILE A 135 7.96 18.14 -2.91
CA ILE A 135 6.90 18.02 -3.93
C ILE A 135 7.44 18.30 -5.33
N ALA A 136 8.19 19.39 -5.51
CA ALA A 136 8.81 19.71 -6.80
C ALA A 136 9.78 18.59 -7.25
N HIS A 137 10.55 18.03 -6.32
CA HIS A 137 11.48 16.94 -6.59
C HIS A 137 10.75 15.67 -7.05
N PHE A 138 9.73 15.23 -6.33
CA PHE A 138 8.96 14.03 -6.70
C PHE A 138 8.11 14.25 -7.95
N ALA A 139 7.61 15.46 -8.20
CA ALA A 139 6.94 15.80 -9.45
C ALA A 139 7.90 15.72 -10.64
N CYS A 140 9.15 16.21 -10.48
CA CYS A 140 10.18 16.08 -11.50
C CYS A 140 10.49 14.61 -11.80
N ALA A 141 10.69 13.79 -10.76
CA ALA A 141 10.91 12.35 -10.91
C ALA A 141 9.71 11.64 -11.58
N ALA A 142 8.48 11.96 -11.17
CA ALA A 142 7.28 11.37 -11.74
C ALA A 142 7.14 11.67 -13.24
N ARG A 143 7.36 12.92 -13.67
CA ARG A 143 7.32 13.30 -15.09
C ARG A 143 8.39 12.56 -15.89
N ALA A 144 9.62 12.49 -15.37
CA ALA A 144 10.72 11.78 -16.03
C ALA A 144 10.42 10.27 -16.16
N ILE A 145 9.92 9.64 -15.11
CA ILE A 145 9.55 8.22 -15.13
C ILE A 145 8.39 8.00 -16.11
N ARG A 146 7.34 8.83 -16.08
CA ARG A 146 6.18 8.68 -16.95
C ARG A 146 6.54 8.82 -18.44
N ALA A 147 7.49 9.69 -18.77
CA ALA A 147 7.98 9.86 -20.14
C ALA A 147 8.63 8.59 -20.71
N GLU A 148 9.31 7.79 -19.87
CA GLU A 148 10.00 6.57 -20.29
C GLU A 148 9.17 5.29 -20.08
N LEU A 149 8.33 5.26 -19.04
CA LEU A 149 7.62 4.09 -18.56
C LEU A 149 6.11 4.41 -18.39
N PRO A 150 5.39 4.73 -19.48
CA PRO A 150 4.02 5.24 -19.40
C PRO A 150 3.02 4.26 -18.77
N ALA A 151 3.29 2.95 -18.83
CA ALA A 151 2.45 1.90 -18.24
C ALA A 151 2.75 1.59 -16.77
N LEU A 152 3.86 2.09 -16.22
CA LEU A 152 4.21 1.84 -14.82
C LEU A 152 3.37 2.75 -13.92
N GLU A 153 2.65 2.17 -12.96
CA GLU A 153 1.94 2.99 -11.97
C GLU A 153 2.92 3.61 -10.98
N LEU A 154 2.70 4.88 -10.66
CA LEU A 154 3.53 5.64 -9.73
C LEU A 154 2.80 5.87 -8.42
N CYS A 155 3.51 5.60 -7.33
CA CYS A 155 3.03 5.77 -5.97
C CYS A 155 4.00 6.62 -5.18
N VAL A 156 3.48 7.38 -4.23
CA VAL A 156 4.30 8.10 -3.25
C VAL A 156 3.79 7.87 -1.83
N SER A 157 4.70 7.89 -0.87
CA SER A 157 4.36 7.91 0.56
C SER A 157 5.27 8.90 1.26
N LEU A 158 4.76 10.13 1.42
CA LEU A 158 5.57 11.30 1.80
C LEU A 158 5.22 11.87 3.18
N GLY A 159 4.32 11.21 3.92
CA GLY A 159 3.74 11.70 5.16
C GLY A 159 2.41 12.43 4.95
N ILE A 160 2.06 13.31 5.89
CA ILE A 160 0.85 14.14 5.86
C ILE A 160 1.01 15.19 4.76
N MET A 161 0.03 15.24 3.85
CA MET A 161 0.05 16.12 2.69
C MET A 161 -1.16 17.03 2.66
N GLU A 162 -0.97 18.24 2.13
CA GLU A 162 -2.06 19.16 1.80
C GLU A 162 -2.66 18.83 0.42
N GLU A 163 -3.90 19.25 0.17
CA GLU A 163 -4.59 18.97 -1.09
C GLU A 163 -3.83 19.48 -2.32
N GLY A 164 -3.29 20.71 -2.25
CA GLY A 164 -2.52 21.30 -3.36
C GLY A 164 -1.25 20.50 -3.69
N GLN A 165 -0.60 19.93 -2.67
CA GLN A 165 0.57 19.07 -2.84
C GLN A 165 0.20 17.75 -3.55
N ALA A 166 -0.93 17.14 -3.14
CA ALA A 166 -1.43 15.92 -3.79
C ALA A 166 -1.83 16.17 -5.25
N ARG A 167 -2.50 17.28 -5.53
CA ARG A 167 -2.88 17.70 -6.89
C ARG A 167 -1.66 17.87 -7.78
N THR A 168 -0.63 18.58 -7.29
CA THR A 168 0.64 18.79 -8.02
C THR A 168 1.30 17.47 -8.42
N LEU A 169 1.29 16.47 -7.53
CA LEU A 169 1.85 15.16 -7.82
C LEU A 169 0.99 14.36 -8.81
N GLY A 170 -0.34 14.44 -8.69
CA GLY A 170 -1.27 13.86 -9.66
C GLY A 170 -1.06 14.40 -11.06
N GLU A 171 -0.94 15.72 -11.22
CA GLU A 171 -0.65 16.39 -12.50
C GLU A 171 0.73 16.03 -13.06
N ALA A 172 1.68 15.65 -12.20
CA ALA A 172 2.99 15.15 -12.58
C ALA A 172 2.99 13.66 -12.99
N GLY A 173 1.86 12.98 -12.81
CA GLY A 173 1.69 11.57 -13.19
C GLY A 173 1.81 10.57 -12.03
N VAL A 174 1.72 11.01 -10.78
CA VAL A 174 1.57 10.09 -9.63
C VAL A 174 0.14 9.57 -9.56
N ASP A 175 -0.03 8.25 -9.55
CA ASP A 175 -1.35 7.62 -9.55
C ASP A 175 -1.90 7.38 -8.13
N PHE A 176 -1.02 7.16 -7.15
CA PHE A 176 -1.40 6.79 -5.78
C PHE A 176 -0.61 7.52 -4.71
N VAL A 177 -1.29 7.92 -3.63
CA VAL A 177 -0.67 8.33 -2.37
C VAL A 177 -0.95 7.26 -1.31
N ASN A 178 0.09 6.78 -0.65
CA ASN A 178 -0.01 5.86 0.47
C ASN A 178 0.26 6.59 1.79
N HIS A 179 -0.72 6.58 2.69
CA HIS A 179 -0.59 7.15 4.03
C HIS A 179 -1.37 6.29 5.04
N ASN A 180 -0.65 5.69 5.99
CA ASN A 180 -1.27 4.84 7.01
C ASN A 180 -1.93 5.71 8.09
N LEU A 181 -3.16 5.39 8.49
CA LEU A 181 -3.82 6.01 9.64
C LEU A 181 -3.17 5.63 10.99
N ASN A 182 -2.37 4.56 10.99
CA ASN A 182 -1.72 3.92 12.15
C ASN A 182 -2.70 3.31 13.15
N THR A 183 -3.54 4.12 13.80
CA THR A 183 -4.57 3.65 14.71
C THR A 183 -5.73 4.64 14.77
N SER A 184 -6.96 4.15 14.92
CA SER A 184 -8.10 5.01 15.19
C SER A 184 -8.05 5.53 16.63
N ARG A 185 -8.66 6.70 16.87
CA ARG A 185 -8.99 7.14 18.24
C ARG A 185 -9.93 6.11 18.89
N ARG A 186 -9.79 5.90 20.19
CA ARG A 186 -10.67 5.01 20.97
C ARG A 186 -11.96 5.72 21.35
#